data_AF-A0A1Y2JNS5-F1
#
_entry.id   AF-A0A1Y2JNS5-F1
#
_cell.length_a   1.000
_cell.length_b   1.000
_cell.length_c   1.000
_cell.angle_alpha   90.00
_cell.angle_beta   90.00
_cell.angle_gamma   90.00
#
_symmetry.space_group_name_H-M   'P 1'
#
loop_
_entity.id
_entity.type
_entity.pdbx_description
1 polymer ?
#
loop_
_entity_poly.entity_id
_entity_poly.type
_entity_poly.pdbx_seq_one_letter_code
_entity_poly.pdbx_strand_id
1 'polypeptide(L)'
;MSERIADWTKGEQAITFQTCGPCGHVQYFHRAFCAACGAPDPRDARASGKGRVYATSLVCRAATPETRAHVPYNILLVDCAEGFRMMAHGETNLAVGDEVTASFPTFAGKLVPFFSKRK
;
A
#
# COMPACT_ATOMS: atom_id res chain seq x y z
N MET A 1 -18.55 17.78 -0.11
CA MET A 1 -17.69 16.76 -0.74
C MET A 1 -16.36 16.82 -0.01
N SER A 2 -16.08 15.88 0.91
CA SER A 2 -14.82 15.91 1.67
C SER A 2 -13.64 15.86 0.71
N GLU A 3 -12.71 16.82 0.81
CA GLU A 3 -11.48 16.80 0.02
C GLU A 3 -10.70 15.53 0.36
N ARG A 4 -10.53 14.65 -0.63
CA ARG A 4 -9.80 13.40 -0.48
C ARG A 4 -8.32 13.70 -0.26
N ILE A 5 -7.76 13.17 0.82
CA ILE A 5 -6.31 13.23 1.08
C ILE A 5 -5.61 12.59 -0.12
N ALA A 6 -4.72 13.34 -0.77
CA ALA A 6 -3.94 12.82 -1.87
C ALA A 6 -2.93 11.77 -1.39
N ASP A 7 -2.70 10.74 -2.20
CA ASP A 7 -1.84 9.60 -1.89
C ASP A 7 -0.90 9.29 -3.05
N TRP A 8 -0.14 8.20 -2.93
CA TRP A 8 0.83 7.78 -3.93
C TRP A 8 0.24 7.56 -5.32
N THR A 9 -1.06 7.25 -5.44
CA THR A 9 -1.73 7.11 -6.73
C THR A 9 -1.85 8.44 -7.48
N LYS A 10 -1.75 9.56 -6.76
CA LYS A 10 -1.72 10.93 -7.29
C LYS A 10 -0.33 11.58 -7.23
N GLY A 11 0.70 10.82 -6.86
CA GLY A 11 2.07 11.31 -6.76
C GLY A 11 2.48 11.87 -5.39
N GLU A 12 1.66 11.69 -4.34
CA GLU A 12 2.01 12.11 -2.98
C GLU A 12 2.68 10.99 -2.18
N GLN A 13 3.64 11.34 -1.32
CA GLN A 13 4.33 10.36 -0.46
C GLN A 13 3.49 9.94 0.76
N ALA A 14 2.31 9.39 0.48
CA ALA A 14 1.36 8.95 1.48
C ALA A 14 0.61 7.70 1.02
N ILE A 15 0.28 6.84 1.98
CA ILE A 15 -0.73 5.79 1.83
C ILE A 15 -1.96 6.28 2.58
N THR A 16 -3.11 6.29 1.91
CA THR A 16 -4.38 6.64 2.54
C THR A 16 -5.33 5.46 2.51
N PHE A 17 -6.26 5.47 3.45
CA PHE A 17 -7.29 4.45 3.60
C PHE A 17 -8.54 5.10 4.19
N GLN A 18 -9.62 4.33 4.25
CA GLN A 18 -10.90 4.80 4.75
C GLN A 18 -11.32 4.06 6.01
N THR A 19 -11.96 4.79 6.92
CA THR A 19 -12.60 4.25 8.12
C THR A 19 -14.08 4.59 8.14
N CYS A 20 -14.91 3.58 8.39
CA CYS A 20 -16.34 3.79 8.55
C CYS A 20 -16.63 4.31 9.97
N GLY A 21 -17.25 5.47 10.09
CA GLY A 21 -17.68 6.00 11.40
C GLY A 21 -18.67 5.08 12.12
N PRO A 22 -19.74 4.59 11.45
CA PRO A 22 -20.74 3.71 12.07
C PRO A 22 -20.25 2.34 12.54
N CYS A 23 -19.47 1.61 11.74
CA CYS A 23 -19.09 0.22 12.05
C CYS A 23 -17.60 0.00 12.31
N GLY A 24 -16.76 1.04 12.18
CA GLY A 24 -15.32 0.94 12.38
C GLY A 24 -14.55 0.19 11.29
N HIS A 25 -15.21 -0.26 10.22
CA HIS A 25 -14.55 -1.00 9.15
C HIS A 25 -13.44 -0.16 8.47
N VAL A 26 -12.28 -0.77 8.29
CA VAL A 26 -11.11 -0.21 7.62
C VAL A 26 -11.05 -0.77 6.21
N GLN A 27 -11.03 0.10 5.20
CA GLN A 27 -10.92 -0.31 3.80
C GLN A 27 -9.83 0.49 3.09
N TYR A 28 -8.94 -0.22 2.41
CA TYR A 28 -7.85 0.41 1.65
C TYR A 28 -8.35 1.02 0.34
N PHE A 29 -9.20 0.29 -0.39
CA PHE A 29 -9.77 0.79 -1.63
C PHE A 29 -10.88 1.80 -1.33
N HIS A 30 -10.65 3.04 -1.77
CA HIS A 30 -11.54 4.17 -1.57
C HIS A 30 -12.87 3.96 -2.29
N ARG A 31 -13.96 4.21 -1.56
CA ARG A 31 -15.35 4.11 -2.03
C ARG A 31 -16.19 5.24 -1.43
N ALA A 32 -17.32 5.54 -2.06
CA ALA A 32 -18.29 6.50 -1.51
C ALA A 32 -19.12 5.93 -0.33
N PHE A 33 -18.98 4.63 -0.07
CA PHE A 33 -19.70 3.90 0.97
C PHE A 33 -18.81 2.86 1.63
N CYS A 34 -19.18 2.42 2.83
CA CYS A 34 -18.52 1.35 3.54
C CYS A 34 -18.81 0.00 2.88
N ALA A 35 -17.77 -0.75 2.53
CA ALA A 35 -17.89 -2.08 1.93
C ALA A 35 -18.49 -3.13 2.88
N ALA A 36 -18.49 -2.89 4.19
CA ALA A 36 -19.04 -3.81 5.19
C ALA A 36 -20.52 -3.55 5.53
N CYS A 37 -20.90 -2.29 5.79
CA CYS A 37 -22.26 -1.96 6.25
C CYS A 37 -23.07 -1.06 5.30
N GLY A 38 -22.48 -0.56 4.21
CA GLY A 38 -23.15 0.31 3.24
C GLY A 38 -23.34 1.76 3.66
N ALA A 39 -22.93 2.16 4.87
CA ALA A 39 -23.01 3.56 5.32
C ALA A 39 -22.22 4.49 4.36
N PRO A 40 -22.75 5.69 4.05
CA PRO A 40 -22.09 6.63 3.15
C PRO A 40 -20.89 7.31 3.83
N ASP A 41 -20.09 7.98 3.01
CA ASP A 41 -19.05 8.93 3.42
C ASP A 41 -18.08 8.38 4.49
N PRO A 42 -17.42 7.24 4.24
CA PRO A 42 -16.33 6.80 5.10
C PRO A 42 -15.21 7.86 5.11
N ARG A 43 -14.56 8.04 6.27
CA ARG A 43 -13.57 9.09 6.50
C ARG A 43 -12.20 8.65 6.00
N ASP A 44 -11.54 9.51 5.22
CA ASP A 44 -10.16 9.30 4.80
C ASP A 44 -9.18 9.51 5.97
N ALA A 45 -8.15 8.67 6.01
CA ALA A 45 -7.06 8.74 6.96
C ALA A 45 -5.72 8.40 6.28
N ARG A 46 -4.62 8.89 6.86
CA ARG A 46 -3.26 8.58 6.42
C ARG A 46 -2.73 7.40 7.22
N ALA A 47 -2.20 6.39 6.55
CA ALA A 47 -1.55 5.26 7.19
C ALA A 47 -0.18 5.67 7.75
N SER A 48 0.24 5.00 8.82
CA SER A 48 1.55 5.16 9.45
C SER A 48 2.71 4.70 8.57
N GLY A 49 2.43 3.93 7.52
CA GLY A 49 3.42 3.27 6.68
C GLY A 49 4.06 2.05 7.32
N LYS A 50 3.60 1.61 8.49
CA LYS A 50 4.10 0.40 9.17
C LYS A 50 3.26 -0.81 8.79
N GLY A 51 3.89 -1.96 8.68
CA GLY A 51 3.17 -3.21 8.45
C GLY A 51 4.02 -4.44 8.67
N ARG A 52 3.45 -5.59 8.31
CA ARG A 52 4.11 -6.88 8.34
C ARG A 52 3.95 -7.59 7.00
N VAL A 53 5.01 -8.21 6.52
CA VAL A 53 4.97 -8.97 5.25
C VAL A 53 4.04 -10.16 5.41
N TYR A 54 2.97 -10.19 4.64
CA TYR A 54 2.05 -11.31 4.56
C TYR A 54 2.47 -12.31 3.48
N ALA A 55 2.88 -11.81 2.31
CA ALA A 55 3.38 -12.61 1.20
C ALA A 55 4.43 -11.84 0.40
N THR A 56 5.32 -12.56 -0.27
CA THR A 56 6.37 -12.00 -1.12
C THR A 56 6.49 -12.81 -2.41
N SER A 57 6.77 -12.13 -3.52
CA SER A 57 7.00 -12.74 -4.83
C SER A 57 8.11 -12.00 -5.56
N LEU A 58 9.20 -12.71 -5.86
CA LEU A 58 10.29 -12.18 -6.66
C LEU A 58 9.91 -12.23 -8.15
N VAL A 59 9.88 -11.07 -8.80
CA VAL A 59 9.60 -10.95 -10.22
C VAL A 59 10.92 -10.96 -10.99
N CYS A 60 11.21 -12.09 -11.63
CA CYS A 60 12.41 -12.31 -12.44
C CYS A 60 12.22 -12.06 -13.93
N ARG A 61 11.00 -11.75 -14.38
CA ARG A 61 10.67 -11.45 -15.76
C ARG A 61 9.92 -10.13 -15.84
N ALA A 62 10.45 -9.19 -16.63
CA ALA A 62 9.81 -7.91 -16.85
C ALA A 62 8.48 -8.09 -17.59
N ALA A 63 7.43 -7.46 -17.07
CA ALA A 63 6.12 -7.45 -17.71
C ALA A 63 6.07 -6.47 -18.89
N THR A 64 6.87 -5.40 -18.85
CA THR A 64 6.95 -4.34 -19.87
C THR A 64 8.41 -3.98 -20.18
N PRO A 65 8.70 -3.30 -21.31
CA PRO A 65 10.05 -2.83 -21.61
C PRO A 65 10.66 -1.92 -20.53
N GLU A 66 9.85 -1.04 -19.94
CA GLU A 66 10.27 -0.04 -18.93
C GLU A 66 10.66 -0.71 -17.61
N THR A 67 10.12 -1.90 -17.33
CA THR A 67 10.41 -2.65 -16.10
C THR A 67 11.63 -3.56 -16.22
N ARG A 68 12.22 -3.71 -17.42
CA ARG A 68 13.40 -4.57 -17.65
C ARG A 68 14.60 -4.17 -16.80
N ALA A 69 14.86 -2.87 -16.66
CA ALA A 69 15.97 -2.35 -15.87
C ALA A 69 15.81 -2.58 -14.37
N HIS A 70 14.62 -2.96 -13.92
CA HIS A 70 14.31 -3.14 -12.50
C HIS A 70 14.26 -4.61 -12.07
N VAL A 71 14.41 -5.56 -12.99
CA VAL A 71 14.43 -6.99 -12.66
C VAL A 71 15.80 -7.38 -12.10
N PRO A 72 15.87 -8.18 -11.01
CA PRO A 72 14.73 -8.68 -10.23
C PRO A 72 14.20 -7.64 -9.23
N TYR A 73 12.87 -7.58 -9.07
CA TYR A 73 12.21 -6.78 -8.04
C TYR A 73 11.20 -7.60 -7.24
N ASN A 74 10.95 -7.18 -5.99
CA ASN A 74 10.00 -7.87 -5.12
C ASN A 74 8.62 -7.18 -5.16
N ILE A 75 7.56 -7.99 -5.18
CA ILE A 75 6.19 -7.56 -4.91
C ILE A 75 5.72 -8.21 -3.61
N LEU A 76 5.13 -7.40 -2.74
CA LEU A 76 4.71 -7.77 -1.42
C LEU A 76 3.20 -7.62 -1.26
N LEU A 77 2.62 -8.48 -0.44
CA LEU A 77 1.38 -8.18 0.28
C LEU A 77 1.78 -7.83 1.71
N VAL A 78 1.35 -6.66 2.18
CA VAL A 78 1.66 -6.15 3.52
C VAL A 78 0.37 -5.96 4.30
N ASP A 79 0.32 -6.54 5.49
CA ASP A 79 -0.69 -6.24 6.50
C ASP A 79 -0.27 -4.97 7.23
N CYS A 80 -0.92 -3.85 6.91
CA CYS A 80 -0.63 -2.55 7.52
C CYS A 80 -1.12 -2.52 8.98
N ALA A 81 -0.47 -1.70 9.81
CA ALA A 81 -0.78 -1.59 11.23
C ALA A 81 -2.25 -1.19 11.50
N GLU A 82 -2.88 -0.49 10.56
CA GLU A 82 -4.26 -0.05 10.64
C GLU A 82 -5.28 -1.14 10.29
N GLY A 83 -4.84 -2.33 9.87
CA GLY A 83 -5.69 -3.51 9.68
C GLY A 83 -6.15 -3.78 8.25
N PHE A 84 -5.66 -3.03 7.25
CA PHE A 84 -5.87 -3.35 5.83
C PHE A 84 -4.64 -4.02 5.21
N ARG A 85 -4.86 -4.73 4.11
CA ARG A 85 -3.80 -5.32 3.29
C ARG A 85 -3.62 -4.55 2.00
N MET A 86 -2.37 -4.30 1.61
CA MET A 86 -2.04 -3.67 0.33
C MET A 86 -0.92 -4.40 -0.41
N MET A 87 -0.90 -4.23 -1.73
CA MET A 87 0.20 -4.64 -2.59
C MET A 87 1.21 -3.51 -2.74
N ALA A 88 2.50 -3.82 -2.66
CA ALA A 88 3.58 -2.84 -2.75
C ALA A 88 4.88 -3.46 -3.27
N HIS A 89 5.86 -2.63 -3.60
CA HIS A 89 7.23 -3.07 -3.81
C HIS A 89 7.95 -3.24 -2.46
N GLY A 90 9.11 -3.89 -2.47
CA GLY A 90 10.00 -3.87 -1.31
C GLY A 90 11.35 -4.52 -1.55
N GLU A 91 12.15 -4.62 -0.50
CA GLU A 91 13.46 -5.27 -0.53
C GLU A 91 13.33 -6.75 -0.88
N THR A 92 14.29 -7.29 -1.63
CA THR A 92 14.25 -8.66 -2.16
C THR A 92 14.56 -9.74 -1.12
N ASN A 93 15.12 -9.36 0.02
CA ASN A 93 15.47 -10.26 1.13
C ASN A 93 14.40 -10.33 2.24
N LEU A 94 13.24 -9.70 2.05
CA LEU A 94 12.14 -9.74 3.02
C LEU A 94 11.49 -11.11 3.08
N ALA A 95 11.22 -11.58 4.29
CA ALA A 95 10.51 -12.83 4.55
C ALA A 95 9.09 -12.57 5.08
N VAL A 96 8.20 -13.55 4.93
CA VAL A 96 6.87 -13.52 5.56
C VAL A 96 7.04 -13.39 7.08
N GLY A 97 6.30 -12.46 7.67
CA GLY A 97 6.38 -12.14 9.10
C GLY A 97 7.29 -10.97 9.45
N ASP A 98 8.15 -10.50 8.52
CA ASP A 98 9.02 -9.35 8.78
C ASP A 98 8.21 -8.07 9.02
N GLU A 99 8.59 -7.32 10.05
CA GLU A 99 8.10 -5.96 10.25
C GLU A 99 8.77 -5.01 9.25
N VAL A 100 7.96 -4.12 8.65
CA VAL A 100 8.40 -3.25 7.55
C VAL A 100 7.88 -1.83 7.71
N THR A 101 8.59 -0.88 7.08
CA THR A 101 8.18 0.53 6.97
C THR A 101 8.20 0.98 5.52
N ALA A 102 7.21 1.79 5.13
CA ALA A 102 7.04 2.31 3.79
C ALA A 102 7.94 3.52 3.51
N SER A 103 8.43 3.55 2.28
CA SER A 103 9.05 4.68 1.60
C SER A 103 8.42 4.82 0.21
N PHE A 104 8.74 5.89 -0.51
CA PHE A 104 8.12 6.20 -1.79
C PHE A 104 9.16 6.53 -2.87
N PRO A 105 9.94 5.54 -3.35
CA PRO A 105 10.81 5.71 -4.50
C PRO A 105 10.01 5.73 -5.81
N THR A 106 10.70 6.12 -6.88
CA THR A 106 10.18 6.02 -8.25
C THR A 106 10.51 4.65 -8.83
N PHE A 107 9.52 3.99 -9.41
CA PHE A 107 9.65 2.74 -10.17
C PHE A 107 9.01 2.91 -11.54
N ALA A 108 9.76 2.67 -12.62
CA ALA A 108 9.31 2.88 -14.00
C ALA A 108 8.63 4.26 -14.21
N GLY A 109 9.22 5.31 -13.64
CA GLY A 109 8.73 6.70 -13.77
C GLY A 109 7.51 7.07 -12.91
N LYS A 110 7.04 6.19 -12.02
CA LYS A 110 5.92 6.47 -11.10
C LYS A 110 6.33 6.31 -9.65
N LEU A 111 5.75 7.14 -8.78
CA LEU A 111 5.87 6.98 -7.33
C LEU A 111 5.17 5.68 -6.91
N VAL A 112 5.86 4.83 -6.15
CA VAL A 112 5.28 3.58 -5.64
C VAL A 112 5.58 3.39 -4.16
N PRO A 113 4.70 2.74 -3.39
CA PRO A 113 5.03 2.32 -2.04
C PRO A 113 6.10 1.22 -2.09
N PHE A 114 7.16 1.41 -1.32
CA PHE A 114 8.28 0.47 -1.19
C PHE A 114 8.56 0.19 0.29
N PHE A 115 8.47 -1.07 0.69
CA PHE A 115 8.71 -1.50 2.06
C PHE A 115 10.13 -2.03 2.26
N SER A 116 10.77 -1.57 3.33
CA SER A 116 12.05 -2.10 3.82
C SER A 116 11.91 -2.63 5.24
N LYS A 117 12.81 -3.52 5.64
CA LYS A 117 12.80 -4.11 6.98
C LYS A 117 12.92 -3.02 8.04
N ARG A 118 12.03 -3.07 9.03
CA ARG A 118 12.06 -2.16 10.17
C ARG A 118 13.25 -2.55 11.05
N LYS A 119 14.10 -1.57 11.37
CA LYS A 119 15.22 -1.72 12.31
C LYS A 119 14.73 -1.81 13.74
#